data_AF-A0A4Y4X6B5-F1
#
_entry.id   AF-A0A4Y4X6B5-F1
#
_cell.length_a   1.000
_cell.length_b   1.000
_cell.length_c   1.000
_cell.angle_alpha   90.00
_cell.angle_beta   90.00
_cell.angle_gamma   90.00
#
_symmetry.space_group_name_H-M   'P 1'
#
loop_
_entity.id
_entity.type
_entity.pdbx_description
1 polymer ?
#
loop_
_entity_poly.entity_id
_entity_poly.type
_entity_poly.pdbx_seq_one_letter_code
_entity_poly.pdbx_strand_id
1 'polypeptide(L)'
;YFTNFIGLDIVKKIRNTMLESLLKMEMDFFNRTKKGELIARITNDIGLIRASLSNYLSESIREGLTIVGLVGVVIYQSPKLALVGLVIMPLAAIPISKIIRKVKKLAKSHQESNAKITARLSEVFN
;
A
#
# COMPACT_ATOMS: atom_id res chain seq x y z
N TYR A 1 19.65 -7.41 -2.67
CA TYR A 1 20.20 -7.06 -4.00
C TYR A 1 19.15 -7.15 -5.11
N PHE A 2 18.58 -8.33 -5.42
CA PHE A 2 17.59 -8.48 -6.51
C PHE A 2 16.33 -7.62 -6.37
N THR A 3 15.75 -7.53 -5.17
CA THR A 3 14.54 -6.71 -4.93
C THR A 3 14.80 -5.21 -5.08
N ASN A 4 16.01 -4.75 -4.72
CA ASN A 4 16.42 -3.37 -4.94
C ASN A 4 16.58 -3.06 -6.44
N PHE A 5 17.16 -3.99 -7.20
CA PHE A 5 17.29 -3.88 -8.65
C PHE A 5 15.93 -3.79 -9.36
N ILE A 6 14.98 -4.67 -9.01
CA ILE A 6 13.62 -4.65 -9.54
C ILE A 6 12.91 -3.33 -9.18
N GLY A 7 13.08 -2.87 -7.93
CA GLY A 7 12.54 -1.58 -7.49
C GLY A 7 13.06 -0.39 -8.31
N LEU A 8 14.36 -0.38 -8.62
CA LEU A 8 14.97 0.67 -9.45
C LEU A 8 14.49 0.63 -10.91
N ASP A 9 14.31 -0.56 -11.50
CA ASP A 9 13.81 -0.69 -12.87
C ASP A 9 12.36 -0.22 -13.00
N ILE A 10 11.50 -0.56 -12.02
CA ILE A 10 10.11 -0.11 -11.99
C ILE A 10 10.04 1.41 -11.85
N VAL A 11 10.86 2.02 -11.00
CA VAL A 11 10.95 3.49 -10.87
C VAL A 11 11.35 4.15 -12.18
N LYS A 12 12.33 3.57 -12.88
CA LYS A 12 12.78 4.09 -14.18
C LYS A 12 11.62 4.07 -15.19
N LYS A 13 10.87 2.96 -15.26
CA LYS A 13 9.69 2.84 -16.12
C LYS A 13 8.62 3.88 -15.77
N ILE A 14 8.27 4.03 -14.49
CA ILE A 14 7.27 5.01 -14.05
C ILE A 14 7.70 6.43 -14.42
N ARG A 15 8.97 6.80 -14.18
CA ARG A 15 9.49 8.12 -14.54
C ARG A 15 9.40 8.38 -16.05
N ASN A 16 9.80 7.41 -16.87
CA ASN A 16 9.75 7.55 -18.31
C ASN A 16 8.31 7.70 -18.82
N THR A 17 7.38 6.84 -18.38
CA THR A 17 5.97 6.94 -18.76
C THR A 17 5.36 8.27 -18.34
N MET A 18 5.71 8.77 -17.15
CA MET A 18 5.20 10.05 -16.66
C MET A 18 5.78 11.22 -17.46
N LEU A 19 7.08 11.18 -17.81
CA LEU A 19 7.72 12.18 -18.64
C LEU A 19 7.12 12.20 -20.06
N GLU A 20 6.95 11.04 -20.69
CA GLU A 20 6.31 10.91 -21.99
C GLU A 20 4.86 11.41 -21.99
N SER A 21 4.12 11.16 -20.91
CA SER A 21 2.76 11.66 -20.75
C SER A 21 2.77 13.18 -20.68
N LEU A 22 3.65 13.77 -19.87
CA LEU A 22 3.77 15.24 -19.77
C LEU A 22 4.13 15.88 -21.10
N LEU A 23 5.04 15.29 -21.88
CA LEU A 23 5.43 15.81 -23.19
C LEU A 23 4.29 15.81 -24.22
N LYS A 24 3.23 15.02 -24.01
CA LYS A 24 2.05 14.94 -24.89
C LYS A 24 0.87 15.79 -24.41
N MET A 25 0.97 16.47 -23.27
CA MET A 25 -0.12 17.28 -22.72
C MET A 25 -0.16 18.68 -23.34
N GLU A 26 -1.37 19.23 -23.45
CA GLU A 26 -1.60 20.58 -23.99
C GLU A 26 -1.15 21.68 -23.02
N MET A 27 -0.84 22.87 -23.56
CA MET A 27 -0.41 24.03 -22.77
C MET A 27 -1.42 24.44 -21.68
N ASP A 28 -2.72 24.24 -21.88
CA ASP A 28 -3.75 24.58 -20.88
C ASP A 28 -3.56 23.79 -19.57
N PHE A 29 -3.10 22.53 -19.66
CA PHE A 29 -2.79 21.72 -18.49
C PHE A 29 -1.64 22.34 -17.66
N PHE A 30 -0.61 22.85 -18.33
CA PHE A 30 0.53 23.49 -17.69
C PHE A 30 0.22 24.88 -17.13
N ASN A 31 -0.80 25.55 -17.67
CA ASN A 31 -1.28 26.83 -17.12
C ASN A 31 -2.13 26.62 -15.84
N ARG A 32 -2.86 25.50 -15.75
CA ARG A 32 -3.66 25.15 -14.56
C ARG A 32 -2.85 24.48 -13.46
N THR A 33 -1.75 23.80 -13.79
CA THR A 33 -0.95 23.02 -12.83
C THR A 33 0.34 23.73 -12.46
N LYS A 34 0.62 23.91 -11.16
CA LYS A 34 1.86 24.54 -10.70
C LYS A 34 3.06 23.68 -11.09
N LYS A 35 4.04 24.25 -11.81
CA LYS A 35 5.29 23.55 -12.23
C LYS A 35 5.98 22.79 -11.09
N GLY A 36 6.00 23.36 -9.89
CA GLY A 36 6.59 22.72 -8.70
C GLY A 36 5.85 21.46 -8.22
N GLU A 37 4.54 21.35 -8.46
CA GLU A 37 3.76 20.16 -8.12
C GLU A 37 4.14 18.97 -9.00
N LEU A 38 4.32 19.19 -10.30
CA LEU A 38 4.74 18.14 -11.24
C LEU A 38 6.12 17.60 -10.89
N ILE A 39 7.06 18.49 -10.54
CA ILE A 39 8.41 18.11 -10.09
C ILE A 39 8.32 17.29 -8.80
N ALA A 40 7.53 17.76 -7.82
CA ALA A 40 7.36 17.06 -6.55
C ALA A 40 6.78 15.65 -6.73
N ARG A 41 5.81 15.45 -7.63
CA ARG A 41 5.26 14.12 -7.93
C ARG A 41 6.33 13.20 -8.55
N ILE A 42 7.16 13.69 -9.47
CA ILE A 42 8.21 12.89 -10.12
C ILE A 42 9.35 12.54 -9.15
N THR A 43 9.71 13.44 -8.24
CA THR A 43 10.85 13.23 -7.33
C THR A 43 10.44 12.53 -6.05
N ASN A 44 9.35 12.96 -5.41
CA ASN A 44 8.93 12.53 -4.08
C ASN A 44 7.98 11.34 -4.14
N ASP A 45 6.87 11.45 -4.88
CA ASP A 45 5.85 10.39 -4.89
C ASP A 45 6.40 9.10 -5.50
N ILE A 46 7.11 9.19 -6.62
CA ILE A 46 7.80 8.03 -7.22
C ILE A 46 8.85 7.46 -6.25
N GLY A 47 9.52 8.32 -5.48
CA GLY A 47 10.48 7.91 -4.45
C GLY A 47 9.82 7.10 -3.32
N LEU A 48 8.63 7.52 -2.87
CA LEU A 48 7.82 6.81 -1.88
C LEU A 48 7.31 5.47 -2.43
N ILE A 49 6.88 5.42 -3.69
CA ILE A 49 6.48 4.19 -4.37
C ILE A 49 7.67 3.21 -4.42
N ARG A 50 8.87 3.68 -4.77
CA ARG A 50 10.10 2.84 -4.79
C ARG A 50 10.35 2.18 -3.45
N ALA A 51 10.33 2.98 -2.38
CA ALA A 51 10.65 2.51 -1.04
C ALA A 51 9.61 1.50 -0.57
N SER A 52 8.32 1.81 -0.77
CA SER A 52 7.21 0.92 -0.43
C SER A 52 7.32 -0.39 -1.20
N LEU A 53 7.49 -0.35 -2.52
CA LEU A 53 7.55 -1.55 -3.34
C LEU A 53 8.76 -2.43 -3.00
N SER A 54 9.93 -1.84 -2.78
CA SER A 54 11.14 -2.59 -2.43
C SER A 54 10.98 -3.28 -1.07
N ASN A 55 10.39 -2.60 -0.08
CA ASN A 55 10.21 -3.14 1.26
C ASN A 55 9.09 -4.19 1.28
N TYR A 56 7.87 -3.83 0.87
CA TYR A 56 6.72 -4.73 0.91
C TYR A 56 6.93 -5.99 0.07
N LEU A 57 7.53 -5.87 -1.13
CA LEU A 57 7.76 -7.06 -1.96
C LEU A 57 8.81 -7.98 -1.33
N SER A 58 9.91 -7.42 -0.80
CA SER A 58 10.94 -8.21 -0.13
C SER A 58 10.41 -8.89 1.12
N GLU A 59 9.62 -8.17 1.91
CA GLU A 59 9.02 -8.65 3.14
C GLU A 59 7.99 -9.73 2.85
N SER A 60 7.09 -9.52 1.88
CA SER A 60 6.08 -10.50 1.49
C SER A 60 6.70 -11.81 0.99
N ILE A 61 7.78 -11.75 0.20
CA ILE A 61 8.49 -12.95 -0.26
C ILE A 61 9.11 -13.69 0.94
N ARG A 62 9.78 -12.95 1.82
CA ARG A 62 10.41 -13.53 3.02
C ARG A 62 9.38 -14.17 3.94
N GLU A 63 8.30 -13.47 4.25
CA GLU A 63 7.21 -13.96 5.08
C GLU A 63 6.54 -15.17 4.45
N GLY A 64 6.26 -15.13 3.15
CA GLY A 64 5.72 -16.26 2.41
C GLY A 64 6.61 -17.50 2.51
N LEU A 65 7.91 -17.35 2.25
CA LEU A 65 8.88 -18.46 2.40
C LEU A 65 8.97 -18.96 3.85
N THR A 66 8.92 -18.05 4.82
CA THR A 66 8.96 -18.39 6.25
C THR A 66 7.73 -19.20 6.64
N ILE A 67 6.53 -18.78 6.23
CA ILE A 67 5.29 -19.50 6.48
C ILE A 67 5.35 -20.90 5.86
N VAL A 68 5.75 -21.00 4.59
CA VAL A 68 5.88 -22.30 3.90
C VAL A 68 6.89 -23.20 4.62
N GLY A 69 8.04 -22.66 5.02
CA GLY A 69 9.05 -23.40 5.77
C GLY A 69 8.55 -23.90 7.12
N LEU A 70 7.92 -23.03 7.91
CA LEU A 70 7.37 -23.38 9.23
C LEU A 70 6.26 -24.41 9.12
N VAL A 71 5.32 -24.23 8.18
CA VAL A 71 4.26 -25.20 7.92
C VAL A 71 4.85 -26.55 7.49
N GLY A 72 5.86 -26.54 6.62
CA GLY A 72 6.58 -27.75 6.22
C GLY A 72 7.23 -28.49 7.39
N VAL A 73 7.90 -27.75 8.29
CA VAL A 73 8.51 -28.32 9.51
C VAL A 73 7.45 -28.92 10.42
N VAL A 74 6.35 -28.23 10.67
CA VAL A 74 5.27 -28.71 11.54
C VAL A 74 4.60 -29.96 10.95
N ILE A 75 4.36 -29.99 9.63
CA ILE A 75 3.82 -31.18 8.94
C ILE A 75 4.79 -32.35 9.06
N TYR A 76 6.09 -32.13 8.83
CA TYR A 76 7.10 -33.18 8.94
C TYR A 76 7.19 -33.76 10.36
N GLN A 77 7.14 -32.90 11.39
CA GLN A 77 7.28 -33.33 12.78
C GLN A 77 6.00 -33.93 13.37
N SER A 78 4.83 -33.34 13.09
CA SER A 78 3.55 -33.83 13.56
C SER A 78 2.40 -33.43 12.61
N PRO A 79 2.05 -34.31 11.66
CA PRO A 79 0.94 -34.07 10.74
C PRO A 79 -0.41 -33.81 11.44
N LYS A 80 -0.64 -34.45 12.61
CA LYS A 80 -1.87 -34.26 13.38
C LYS A 80 -1.98 -32.84 13.94
N LEU A 81 -0.89 -32.32 14.54
CA LEU A 81 -0.88 -30.95 15.06
C LEU A 81 -0.95 -29.91 13.93
N ALA A 82 -0.32 -30.20 12.79
CA ALA A 82 -0.39 -29.35 11.60
C ALA A 82 -1.84 -29.15 11.13
N LEU A 83 -2.60 -30.25 10.97
CA LEU A 83 -4.01 -30.20 10.54
C LEU A 83 -4.88 -29.42 11.52
N VAL A 84 -4.69 -29.63 12.83
CA VAL A 84 -5.41 -28.89 13.87
C VAL A 84 -5.12 -27.39 13.75
N GLY A 85 -3.84 -27.00 13.65
CA GLY A 85 -3.44 -25.60 13.49
C GLY A 85 -4.00 -24.96 12.21
N LEU A 86 -3.99 -25.70 11.10
CA LEU A 86 -4.46 -25.23 9.80
C LEU A 86 -5.98 -25.01 9.76
N VAL A 87 -6.75 -25.64 10.64
CA VAL A 87 -8.19 -25.40 10.82
C VAL A 87 -8.46 -24.31 11.86
N ILE A 88 -7.71 -24.28 12.97
CA ILE A 88 -7.90 -23.28 14.03
C ILE A 88 -7.51 -21.88 13.55
N MET A 89 -6.43 -21.74 12.78
CA MET A 89 -6.00 -20.44 12.23
C MET A 89 -7.09 -19.73 11.42
N PRO A 90 -7.72 -20.31 10.38
CA PRO A 90 -8.78 -19.65 9.64
C PRO A 90 -10.02 -19.39 10.51
N LEU A 91 -10.37 -20.31 11.43
CA LEU A 91 -11.45 -20.09 12.38
C LEU A 91 -11.23 -18.85 13.25
N ALA A 92 -9.99 -18.60 13.71
CA ALA A 92 -9.61 -17.40 14.44
C ALA A 92 -9.52 -16.16 13.52
N ALA A 93 -9.06 -16.31 12.28
CA ALA A 93 -8.91 -15.22 11.33
C ALA A 93 -10.26 -14.63 10.88
N ILE A 94 -11.32 -15.43 10.80
CA ILE A 94 -12.67 -14.98 10.39
C ILE A 94 -13.19 -13.85 11.30
N PRO A 95 -13.35 -14.01 12.63
CA PRO A 95 -13.84 -12.94 13.50
C PRO A 95 -12.90 -11.74 13.52
N ILE A 96 -11.58 -11.97 13.53
CA ILE A 96 -10.58 -10.89 13.45
C ILE A 96 -10.79 -10.05 12.19
N SER A 97 -10.96 -10.69 11.02
CA SER A 97 -11.19 -9.99 9.76
C SER A 97 -12.47 -9.17 9.77
N LYS A 98 -13.54 -9.67 10.39
CA LYS A 98 -14.81 -8.93 10.58
C LYS A 98 -14.60 -7.70 11.46
N ILE A 99 -13.85 -7.83 12.55
CA ILE A 99 -13.51 -6.73 13.44
C ILE A 99 -12.69 -5.67 12.70
N ILE A 100 -11.63 -6.07 11.99
CA ILE A 100 -10.80 -5.15 11.20
C ILE A 100 -11.64 -4.37 10.19
N ARG A 101 -12.55 -5.04 9.46
CA ARG A 101 -13.47 -4.38 8.51
C ARG A 101 -14.39 -3.38 9.20
N LYS A 102 -14.95 -3.74 10.37
CA LYS A 102 -15.81 -2.85 11.15
C LYS A 102 -15.06 -1.62 11.64
N VAL A 103 -13.84 -1.81 12.16
CA VAL A 103 -12.95 -0.72 12.61
C VAL A 103 -12.62 0.21 11.45
N LYS A 104 -12.23 -0.32 10.29
CA LYS A 104 -11.96 0.48 9.09
C LYS A 104 -13.18 1.31 8.65
N LYS A 105 -14.38 0.72 8.70
CA LYS A 105 -15.64 1.43 8.36
C LYS A 105 -15.93 2.57 9.35
N LEU A 106 -15.77 2.31 10.65
CA LEU A 106 -15.95 3.33 11.69
C LEU A 106 -14.92 4.46 11.53
N ALA A 107 -13.65 4.13 11.34
CA ALA A 107 -12.58 5.11 11.14
C ALA A 107 -12.87 6.04 9.96
N LYS A 108 -13.33 5.48 8.83
CA LYS A 108 -13.74 6.27 7.67
C LYS A 108 -14.91 7.20 7.98
N SER A 109 -15.95 6.70 8.65
CA SER A 109 -17.10 7.53 9.05
C SER A 109 -16.72 8.65 10.02
N HIS A 110 -15.79 8.39 10.95
CA HIS A 110 -15.26 9.42 11.85
C HIS A 110 -14.49 10.49 11.09
N GLN A 111 -13.64 10.09 10.14
CA GLN A 111 -12.90 11.03 9.28
C GLN A 111 -13.85 11.92 8.46
N GLU A 112 -14.91 11.34 7.88
CA GLU A 112 -15.93 12.09 7.14
C GLU A 112 -16.69 13.09 8.03
N SER A 113 -17.01 12.70 9.27
CA SER A 113 -17.67 13.59 10.23
C SER A 113 -16.76 14.75 10.64
N ASN A 114 -15.50 14.49 10.95
CA ASN A 114 -14.53 15.55 11.26
C ASN A 114 -14.36 16.51 10.08
N ALA A 115 -14.26 16.00 8.85
CA ALA A 115 -14.15 16.83 7.66
C ALA A 115 -15.37 17.78 7.51
N LYS A 116 -16.59 17.30 7.80
CA LYS A 116 -17.81 18.14 7.79
C LYS A 116 -17.77 19.23 8.86
N ILE A 117 -17.32 18.92 10.07
CA ILE A 117 -17.21 19.91 11.15
C ILE A 117 -16.19 20.99 10.77
N THR A 118 -15.01 20.58 10.29
CA THR A 118 -13.96 21.52 9.85
C THR A 118 -14.45 22.40 8.69
N ALA A 119 -15.20 21.84 7.74
CA ALA A 119 -15.77 22.62 6.63
C ALA A 119 -16.76 23.69 7.12
N ARG A 120 -17.67 23.33 8.04
CA ARG A 120 -18.62 24.29 8.64
C ARG A 120 -17.93 25.38 9.44
N LEU A 121 -16.90 25.04 10.22
CA LEU A 121 -16.11 26.05 10.94
C LEU A 121 -15.45 27.01 9.94
N SER A 122 -14.86 26.49 8.87
CA SER A 122 -14.25 27.34 7.83
C SER A 122 -15.25 28.26 7.14
N GLU A 123 -16.53 27.85 7.00
CA GLU A 123 -17.59 28.69 6.45
C GLU A 123 -18.01 29.82 7.41
N VAL A 124 -18.01 29.58 8.72
CA VAL A 124 -18.37 30.59 9.73
C VAL A 124 -17.26 31.63 9.94
N PHE A 125 -15.99 31.23 9.79
CA PHE A 125 -14.84 32.13 9.96
C PHE A 125 -14.48 32.94 8.70
N ASN A 126 -15.08 32.63 7.55
CA ASN A 126 -14.97 33.40 6.31
C ASN A 126 -16.15 34.37 6.16
#